data_AF-A0A9D8BW56-F1
#
_entry.id   AF-A0A9D8BW56-F1
#
_cell.length_a   1.000
_cell.length_b   1.000
_cell.length_c   1.000
_cell.angle_alpha   90.00
_cell.angle_beta   90.00
_cell.angle_gamma   90.00
#
_symmetry.space_group_name_H-M   'P 1'
#
loop_
_entity.id
_entity.type
_entity.pdbx_description
1 polymer ?
#
loop_
_entity_poly.entity_id
_entity_poly.type
_entity_poly.pdbx_seq_one_letter_code
_entity_poly.pdbx_strand_id
1 'polypeptide(L)'
;LGADEFGFATAPLVAEGCIMMRKCHLNTCPVGVATQDPVLRRKFQGKPEHVVNYFFFVADEVRELMARLGVRSMDELIGRADLLDMRVGVSHWKAKGLDFSRIFYMPPVSSEVPRRVSLSQDHGLEGALDNRLIDLSRAALDRQEKVSFIVPIRNVNRTVGTMLSGEVARRYGHQGLPDDCIHIQLNGTAGQSFAAFLAAGITLDLVGQANDYVGKGLSGGRVIVRPTNEFQGASHENMIVGNTVLYGAVEGEAFFSGVAGERFAVRNSGASAVVEGTGDHGCEYMTGGTVVVLGETGRNFAAGMSGGVAYVWDPQGLFEAHCNLSMVAVEPLRSTAEQIAHVEPALWHRAECDEIILKQYIEKHLRYTGSEVARQLLANWEKTREGFKKVFPHEYRRALGEMHQQSKASRAAKSKAVA
;
A
#
# COMPACT_ATOMS: atom_id res chain seq x y z
N LEU A 1 8.03 -28.34 21.93
CA LEU A 1 8.23 -26.96 22.46
C LEU A 1 6.95 -26.11 22.47
N GLY A 2 6.00 -26.33 21.55
CA GLY A 2 4.68 -25.66 21.60
C GLY A 2 4.21 -25.03 20.28
N ALA A 3 4.82 -25.38 19.15
CA ALA A 3 4.37 -24.96 17.84
C ALA A 3 3.34 -25.95 17.29
N ASP A 4 2.27 -25.41 16.71
CA ASP A 4 1.15 -26.18 16.14
C ASP A 4 1.15 -26.15 14.60
N GLU A 5 1.97 -25.28 14.01
CA GLU A 5 2.24 -25.18 12.58
C GLU A 5 3.75 -25.06 12.33
N PHE A 6 4.20 -25.53 11.16
CA PHE A 6 5.61 -25.60 10.78
C PHE A 6 5.83 -24.99 9.39
N GLY A 7 6.57 -23.88 9.34
CA GLY A 7 6.93 -23.22 8.09
C GLY A 7 8.21 -23.80 7.48
N PHE A 8 8.14 -24.20 6.22
CA PHE A 8 9.30 -24.68 5.45
C PHE A 8 9.51 -23.80 4.22
N ALA A 9 10.74 -23.30 4.04
CA ALA A 9 11.11 -22.48 2.87
C ALA A 9 12.22 -23.15 2.05
N THR A 10 13.42 -23.29 2.62
CA THR A 10 14.59 -23.78 1.87
C THR A 10 14.46 -25.23 1.41
N ALA A 11 13.96 -26.13 2.26
CA ALA A 11 13.91 -27.55 1.92
C ALA A 11 12.94 -27.87 0.75
N PRO A 12 11.71 -27.31 0.71
CA PRO A 12 10.88 -27.37 -0.50
C PRO A 12 11.57 -26.82 -1.76
N LEU A 13 12.29 -25.69 -1.66
CA LEU A 13 13.05 -25.15 -2.80
C LEU A 13 14.14 -26.12 -3.27
N VAL A 14 14.78 -26.87 -2.36
CA VAL A 14 15.76 -27.91 -2.71
C VAL A 14 15.08 -29.09 -3.38
N ALA A 15 13.91 -29.53 -2.91
CA ALA A 15 13.11 -30.56 -3.58
C ALA A 15 12.69 -30.13 -5.01
N GLU A 16 12.50 -28.83 -5.23
CA GLU A 16 12.23 -28.25 -6.56
C GLU A 16 13.49 -28.06 -7.44
N GLY A 17 14.68 -28.36 -6.92
CA GLY A 17 15.93 -28.35 -7.68
C GLY A 17 16.94 -27.27 -7.29
N CYS A 18 16.71 -26.51 -6.21
CA CYS A 18 17.72 -25.60 -5.68
C CYS A 18 18.97 -26.37 -5.24
N ILE A 19 20.11 -26.03 -5.84
CA ILE A 19 21.42 -26.62 -5.52
C ILE A 19 22.21 -25.80 -4.49
N MET A 20 21.55 -24.91 -3.75
CA MET A 20 22.16 -24.08 -2.69
C MET A 20 23.38 -23.26 -3.14
N MET A 21 23.37 -22.76 -4.39
CA MET A 21 24.46 -21.96 -4.96
C MET A 21 24.64 -20.58 -4.29
N ARG A 22 23.63 -20.07 -3.59
CA ARG A 22 23.63 -18.76 -2.89
C ARG A 22 23.85 -17.53 -3.79
N LYS A 23 23.44 -17.61 -5.06
CA LYS A 23 23.48 -16.51 -6.03
C LYS A 23 22.12 -15.90 -6.36
N CYS A 24 21.14 -16.05 -5.48
CA CYS A 24 19.76 -15.60 -5.71
C CYS A 24 19.68 -14.09 -6.02
N HIS A 25 20.50 -13.28 -5.35
CA HIS A 25 20.56 -11.82 -5.52
C HIS A 25 21.19 -11.37 -6.86
N LEU A 26 21.85 -12.25 -7.60
CA LEU A 26 22.52 -11.93 -8.86
C LEU A 26 21.66 -12.20 -10.09
N ASN A 27 20.41 -12.65 -9.92
CA ASN A 27 19.51 -13.04 -11.01
C ASN A 27 20.07 -14.16 -11.93
N THR A 28 21.11 -14.89 -11.51
CA THR A 28 21.85 -15.88 -12.31
C THR A 28 21.65 -17.32 -11.83
N CYS A 29 20.47 -17.64 -11.29
CA CYS A 29 20.17 -18.99 -10.81
C CYS A 29 20.28 -20.02 -11.96
N PRO A 30 21.19 -21.00 -11.92
CA PRO A 30 21.45 -21.90 -13.04
C PRO A 30 20.34 -22.92 -13.27
N VAL A 31 19.47 -23.11 -12.27
CA VAL A 31 18.38 -24.09 -12.23
C VAL A 31 16.99 -23.43 -12.30
N GLY A 32 16.93 -22.14 -12.61
CA GLY A 32 15.66 -21.45 -12.84
C GLY A 32 14.79 -21.19 -11.60
N VAL A 33 15.28 -21.45 -10.38
CA VAL A 33 14.52 -21.25 -9.13
C VAL A 33 14.40 -19.76 -8.76
N ALA A 34 15.53 -19.06 -8.57
CA ALA A 34 15.57 -17.67 -8.11
C ALA A 34 16.15 -16.74 -9.19
N THR A 35 15.41 -16.56 -10.29
CA THR A 35 15.79 -15.69 -11.42
C THR A 35 14.55 -15.25 -12.20
N GLN A 36 14.58 -14.02 -12.70
CA GLN A 36 13.59 -13.43 -13.62
C GLN A 36 14.03 -13.54 -15.10
N ASP A 37 15.27 -13.97 -15.37
CA ASP A 37 15.78 -14.17 -16.73
C ASP A 37 15.01 -15.29 -17.46
N PRO A 38 14.38 -15.02 -18.63
CA PRO A 38 13.58 -16.02 -19.34
C PRO A 38 14.36 -17.26 -19.84
N VAL A 39 15.66 -17.12 -20.13
CA VAL A 39 16.53 -18.23 -20.55
C VAL A 39 16.83 -19.13 -19.36
N LEU A 40 17.13 -18.54 -18.20
CA LEU A 40 17.41 -19.30 -16.98
C LEU A 40 16.15 -19.91 -16.36
N ARG A 41 15.01 -19.20 -16.39
CA ARG A 41 13.71 -19.73 -15.92
C ARG A 41 13.28 -20.99 -16.67
N ARG A 42 13.59 -21.10 -17.97
CA ARG A 42 13.34 -22.33 -18.76
C ARG A 42 14.11 -23.55 -18.27
N LYS A 43 15.12 -23.38 -17.42
CA LYS A 43 15.87 -24.47 -16.79
C LYS A 43 15.20 -25.03 -15.53
N PHE A 44 14.11 -24.42 -15.06
CA PHE A 44 13.35 -24.91 -13.93
C PHE A 44 12.69 -26.25 -14.27
N GLN A 45 12.99 -27.29 -13.49
CA GLN A 45 12.46 -28.64 -13.65
C GLN A 45 11.67 -29.12 -12.43
N GLY A 46 11.49 -28.25 -11.43
CA GLY A 46 10.68 -28.55 -10.25
C GLY A 46 9.23 -28.81 -10.64
N LYS A 47 8.61 -29.76 -9.97
CA LYS A 47 7.19 -30.09 -10.15
C LYS A 47 6.48 -30.12 -8.80
N PRO A 48 5.16 -29.83 -8.75
CA PRO A 48 4.39 -29.93 -7.52
C PRO A 48 4.56 -31.27 -6.81
N GLU A 49 4.67 -32.38 -7.55
CA GLU A 49 4.84 -33.73 -6.99
C GLU A 49 6.13 -33.87 -6.18
N HIS A 50 7.19 -33.13 -6.50
CA HIS A 50 8.43 -33.17 -5.72
C HIS A 50 8.23 -32.60 -4.32
N VAL A 51 7.47 -31.50 -4.21
CA VAL A 51 7.14 -30.86 -2.93
C VAL A 51 6.17 -31.72 -2.13
N VAL A 52 5.16 -32.29 -2.80
CA VAL A 52 4.21 -33.23 -2.18
C VAL A 52 4.93 -34.44 -1.60
N ASN A 53 5.81 -35.08 -2.39
CA ASN A 53 6.59 -36.23 -1.92
C ASN A 53 7.53 -35.88 -0.78
N TYR A 54 8.18 -34.71 -0.83
CA TYR A 54 8.99 -34.22 0.29
C TYR A 54 8.16 -34.14 1.59
N PHE A 55 6.97 -33.54 1.53
CA PHE A 55 6.11 -33.44 2.72
C PHE A 55 5.53 -34.79 3.17
N PHE A 56 5.29 -35.74 2.27
CA PHE A 56 4.97 -37.11 2.67
C PHE A 56 6.12 -37.75 3.45
N PHE A 57 7.37 -37.62 2.99
CA PHE A 57 8.51 -38.15 3.74
C PHE A 57 8.68 -37.50 5.11
N VAL A 58 8.53 -36.17 5.20
CA VAL A 58 8.57 -35.46 6.49
C VAL A 58 7.45 -35.94 7.42
N ALA A 59 6.22 -36.07 6.90
CA ALA A 59 5.07 -36.51 7.68
C ALA A 59 5.23 -37.95 8.16
N ASP A 60 5.73 -38.85 7.30
CA ASP A 60 5.97 -40.24 7.66
C ASP A 60 7.08 -40.38 8.70
N GLU A 61 8.19 -39.64 8.56
CA GLU A 61 9.24 -39.62 9.60
C GLU A 61 8.70 -39.11 10.94
N VAL A 62 7.89 -38.05 10.92
CA VAL A 62 7.23 -37.54 12.14
C VAL A 62 6.34 -38.62 12.76
N ARG A 63 5.55 -39.34 11.97
CA ARG A 63 4.68 -40.43 12.47
C ARG A 63 5.48 -41.59 13.04
N GLU A 64 6.61 -41.95 12.43
CA GLU A 64 7.53 -42.95 12.97
C GLU A 64 8.11 -42.52 14.32
N LEU A 65 8.55 -41.26 14.43
CA LEU A 65 9.06 -40.71 15.68
C LEU A 65 7.98 -40.67 16.77
N MET A 66 6.76 -40.25 16.43
CA MET A 66 5.61 -40.27 17.33
C MET A 66 5.30 -41.69 17.82
N ALA A 67 5.30 -42.67 16.92
CA ALA A 67 5.08 -44.07 17.28
C ALA A 67 6.15 -44.60 18.25
N ARG A 68 7.42 -44.22 18.06
CA ARG A 68 8.53 -44.56 18.99
C ARG A 68 8.35 -43.93 20.37
N LEU A 69 7.73 -42.76 20.45
CA LEU A 69 7.39 -42.07 21.70
C LEU A 69 6.07 -42.56 22.33
N GLY A 70 5.33 -43.46 21.66
CA GLY A 70 4.01 -43.93 22.10
C GLY A 70 2.90 -42.90 21.94
N VAL A 71 3.08 -41.90 21.08
CA VAL A 71 2.15 -40.79 20.83
C VAL A 71 1.37 -41.05 19.54
N ARG A 72 0.04 -40.83 19.56
CA ARG A 72 -0.84 -41.18 18.41
C ARG A 72 -1.19 -40.00 17.52
N SER A 73 -1.12 -38.79 18.04
CA SER A 73 -1.52 -37.57 17.34
C SER A 73 -0.58 -36.40 17.64
N MET A 74 -0.52 -35.42 16.73
CA MET A 74 0.28 -34.20 16.97
C MET A 74 -0.22 -33.43 18.19
N ASP A 75 -1.53 -33.41 18.41
CA ASP A 75 -2.18 -32.80 19.58
C ASP A 75 -1.62 -33.31 20.91
N GLU A 76 -1.31 -34.61 20.98
CA GLU A 76 -0.70 -35.23 22.17
C GLU A 76 0.79 -34.87 22.35
N LEU A 77 1.48 -34.50 21.26
CA LEU A 77 2.91 -34.20 21.23
C LEU A 77 3.21 -32.72 21.48
N ILE A 78 2.33 -31.83 21.04
CA ILE A 78 2.49 -30.39 21.15
C ILE A 78 2.74 -29.98 22.60
N GLY A 79 3.76 -29.14 22.82
CA GLY A 79 4.11 -28.63 24.15
C GLY A 79 4.65 -29.67 25.15
N ARG A 80 4.86 -30.94 24.74
CA ARG A 80 5.45 -32.00 25.60
C ARG A 80 6.97 -31.90 25.68
N ALA A 81 7.48 -30.83 26.30
CA ALA A 81 8.91 -30.68 26.53
C ALA A 81 9.48 -31.77 27.46
N ASP A 82 8.63 -32.41 28.28
CA ASP A 82 8.99 -33.58 29.09
C ASP A 82 9.44 -34.81 28.30
N LEU A 83 9.09 -34.90 27.01
CA LEU A 83 9.55 -35.99 26.14
C LEU A 83 10.95 -35.74 25.55
N LEU A 84 11.55 -34.59 25.85
CA LEU A 84 12.89 -34.24 25.40
C LEU A 84 13.90 -34.50 26.52
N ASP A 85 15.00 -35.16 26.14
CA ASP A 85 16.15 -35.33 27.02
C ASP A 85 17.42 -34.82 26.34
N MET A 86 18.39 -34.42 27.15
CA MET A 86 19.69 -33.96 26.68
C MET A 86 20.65 -35.14 26.65
N ARG A 87 21.27 -35.39 25.50
CA ARG A 87 22.47 -36.23 25.49
C ARG A 87 23.56 -35.49 26.26
N VAL A 88 24.11 -36.13 27.31
CA VAL A 88 25.32 -35.66 28.01
C VAL A 88 26.36 -35.37 26.93
N GLY A 89 26.77 -34.10 26.85
CA GLY A 89 27.25 -33.47 25.63
C GLY A 89 28.19 -34.33 24.79
N VAL A 90 28.06 -34.18 23.47
CA VAL A 90 29.16 -34.42 22.52
C VAL A 90 30.44 -33.95 23.20
N SER A 91 31.49 -34.77 23.21
CA SER A 91 32.78 -34.59 23.92
C SER A 91 33.58 -33.35 23.48
N HIS A 92 32.89 -32.33 22.97
CA HIS A 92 33.38 -31.07 22.47
C HIS A 92 33.34 -30.00 23.58
N TRP A 93 34.50 -29.43 23.88
CA TRP A 93 34.70 -28.48 24.98
C TRP A 93 33.79 -27.24 24.94
N LYS A 94 33.39 -26.76 23.76
CA LYS A 94 32.50 -25.59 23.61
C LYS A 94 31.05 -25.84 24.06
N ALA A 95 30.62 -27.10 24.17
CA ALA A 95 29.27 -27.44 24.60
C ALA A 95 29.15 -27.56 26.13
N LYS A 96 30.27 -27.47 26.86
CA LYS A 96 30.27 -27.54 28.33
C LYS A 96 29.53 -26.32 28.90
N GLY A 97 28.55 -26.58 29.77
CA GLY A 97 27.84 -25.54 30.51
C GLY A 97 26.62 -24.94 29.81
N LEU A 98 26.15 -25.51 28.69
CA LEU A 98 24.86 -25.13 28.11
C LEU A 98 23.72 -25.61 29.02
N ASP A 99 22.88 -24.68 29.47
CA ASP A 99 21.67 -24.95 30.25
C ASP A 99 20.42 -24.64 29.41
N PHE A 100 19.62 -25.67 29.14
CA PHE A 100 18.36 -25.59 28.39
C PHE A 100 17.13 -25.62 29.29
N SER A 101 17.29 -25.53 30.62
CA SER A 101 16.19 -25.55 31.60
C SER A 101 15.08 -24.56 31.26
N ARG A 102 15.44 -23.37 30.77
CA ARG A 102 14.48 -22.33 30.35
C ARG A 102 13.71 -22.68 29.06
N ILE A 103 14.30 -23.48 28.16
CA ILE A 103 13.64 -23.91 26.91
C ILE A 103 12.70 -25.07 27.17
N PHE A 104 13.07 -25.98 28.08
CA PHE A 104 12.25 -27.14 28.44
C PHE A 104 11.30 -26.89 29.61
N TYR A 105 11.30 -25.67 30.16
CA TYR A 105 10.40 -25.30 31.24
C TYR A 105 8.95 -25.51 30.83
N MET A 106 8.21 -26.27 31.64
CA MET A 106 6.77 -26.44 31.51
C MET A 106 6.08 -25.76 32.69
N PRO A 107 5.16 -24.82 32.43
CA PRO A 107 4.34 -24.23 33.49
C PRO A 107 3.55 -25.31 34.25
N PRO A 108 3.46 -25.22 35.59
CA PRO A 108 2.71 -26.16 36.40
C PRO A 108 1.21 -25.88 36.31
N VAL A 109 0.59 -26.26 35.19
CA VAL A 109 -0.85 -26.14 34.94
C VAL A 109 -1.52 -27.52 34.94
N SER A 110 -2.83 -27.58 35.18
CA SER A 110 -3.57 -28.85 35.13
C SER A 110 -3.55 -29.44 33.72
N SER A 111 -3.78 -30.75 33.62
CA SER A 111 -3.89 -31.46 32.33
C SER A 111 -5.08 -31.01 31.49
N GLU A 112 -6.04 -30.29 32.09
CA GLU A 112 -7.22 -29.75 31.41
C GLU A 112 -6.89 -28.49 30.61
N VAL A 113 -5.78 -27.81 30.93
CA VAL A 113 -5.33 -26.64 30.17
C VAL A 113 -4.73 -27.10 28.83
N PRO A 114 -5.32 -26.73 27.69
CA PRO A 114 -4.80 -27.12 26.38
C PRO A 114 -3.38 -26.59 26.17
N ARG A 115 -2.50 -27.42 25.61
CA ARG A 115 -1.12 -27.04 25.24
C ARG A 115 -0.99 -26.55 23.79
N ARG A 116 -2.12 -26.50 23.08
CA ARG A 116 -2.26 -26.12 21.68
C ARG A 116 -3.31 -25.02 21.53
N VAL A 117 -3.39 -24.44 20.33
CA VAL A 117 -4.51 -23.58 19.94
C VAL A 117 -5.82 -24.34 20.12
N SER A 118 -6.72 -23.77 20.92
CA SER A 118 -8.03 -24.34 21.28
C SER A 118 -9.16 -23.33 21.23
N LEU A 119 -8.84 -22.05 21.06
CA LEU A 119 -9.80 -20.94 21.05
C LEU A 119 -9.55 -20.07 19.81
N SER A 120 -10.63 -19.61 19.19
CA SER A 120 -10.58 -18.54 18.19
C SER A 120 -10.44 -17.18 18.88
N GLN A 121 -9.87 -16.20 18.18
CA GLN A 121 -9.83 -14.82 18.64
C GLN A 121 -11.15 -14.11 18.33
N ASP A 122 -11.72 -13.41 19.30
CA ASP A 122 -12.79 -12.45 19.08
C ASP A 122 -12.18 -11.04 18.89
N HIS A 123 -12.42 -10.45 17.72
CA HIS A 123 -11.91 -9.15 17.34
C HIS A 123 -12.92 -8.01 17.60
N GLY A 124 -14.12 -8.31 18.11
CA GLY A 124 -15.17 -7.33 18.39
C GLY A 124 -15.71 -6.62 17.14
N LEU A 125 -15.64 -7.28 15.97
CA LEU A 125 -16.04 -6.68 14.69
C LEU A 125 -17.54 -6.41 14.58
N GLU A 126 -18.36 -7.05 15.42
CA GLU A 126 -19.80 -6.79 15.49
C GLU A 126 -20.12 -5.33 15.85
N GLY A 127 -19.26 -4.68 16.64
CA GLY A 127 -19.39 -3.26 17.01
C GLY A 127 -18.84 -2.27 15.98
N ALA A 128 -18.32 -2.74 14.84
CA ALA A 128 -17.72 -1.86 13.83
C ALA A 128 -18.79 -1.01 13.13
N LEU A 129 -18.48 0.27 12.89
CA LEU A 129 -19.39 1.19 12.18
C LEU A 129 -19.73 0.68 10.77
N ASP A 130 -18.81 -0.04 10.13
CA ASP A 130 -19.01 -0.61 8.80
C ASP A 130 -20.20 -1.57 8.70
N ASN A 131 -20.61 -2.26 9.76
CA ASN A 131 -21.80 -3.12 9.72
C ASN A 131 -23.03 -2.28 9.31
N ARG A 132 -23.16 -1.08 9.89
CA ARG A 132 -24.20 -0.11 9.52
C ARG A 132 -24.00 0.43 8.10
N LEU A 133 -22.76 0.69 7.67
CA LEU A 133 -22.49 1.20 6.32
C LEU A 133 -22.86 0.17 5.25
N ILE A 134 -22.57 -1.11 5.50
CA ILE A 134 -22.93 -2.24 4.64
C ILE A 134 -24.45 -2.37 4.54
N ASP A 135 -25.15 -2.32 5.66
CA ASP A 135 -26.62 -2.40 5.66
C ASP A 135 -27.28 -1.26 4.89
N LEU A 136 -26.80 -0.03 5.07
CA LEU A 136 -27.29 1.13 4.31
C LEU A 136 -26.91 1.08 2.83
N SER A 137 -25.89 0.30 2.45
CA SER A 137 -25.39 0.18 1.08
C SER A 137 -25.92 -1.03 0.32
N ARG A 138 -26.86 -1.81 0.88
CA ARG A 138 -27.33 -3.06 0.21
C ARG A 138 -27.84 -2.85 -1.21
N ALA A 139 -28.56 -1.76 -1.47
CA ALA A 139 -29.04 -1.47 -2.82
C ALA A 139 -27.88 -1.32 -3.84
N ALA A 140 -26.80 -0.66 -3.45
CA ALA A 140 -25.59 -0.56 -4.26
C ALA A 140 -24.84 -1.89 -4.37
N LEU A 141 -24.72 -2.63 -3.26
CA LEU A 141 -24.01 -3.91 -3.24
C LEU A 141 -24.71 -4.98 -4.07
N ASP A 142 -26.05 -5.03 -4.06
CA ASP A 142 -26.83 -6.08 -4.70
C ASP A 142 -27.25 -5.72 -6.13
N ARG A 143 -27.49 -4.42 -6.42
CA ARG A 143 -28.05 -3.95 -7.70
C ARG A 143 -27.26 -2.83 -8.37
N GLN A 144 -26.12 -2.42 -7.80
CA GLN A 144 -25.29 -1.31 -8.30
C GLN A 144 -26.07 0.03 -8.41
N GLU A 145 -27.12 0.19 -7.61
CA GLU A 145 -27.89 1.42 -7.50
C GLU A 145 -27.11 2.48 -6.73
N LYS A 146 -27.26 3.75 -7.12
CA LYS A 146 -26.64 4.85 -6.38
C LYS A 146 -27.29 5.01 -5.01
N VAL A 147 -26.47 5.01 -3.96
CA VAL A 147 -26.89 5.28 -2.58
C VAL A 147 -26.09 6.44 -2.01
N SER A 148 -26.77 7.31 -1.26
CA SER A 148 -26.13 8.41 -0.55
C SER A 148 -26.76 8.61 0.81
N PHE A 149 -25.94 8.71 1.86
CA PHE A 149 -26.41 8.89 3.22
C PHE A 149 -25.35 9.52 4.14
N ILE A 150 -25.79 10.03 5.29
CA ILE A 150 -24.97 10.75 6.27
C ILE A 150 -24.89 9.95 7.57
N VAL A 151 -23.69 9.83 8.13
CA VAL A 151 -23.45 9.17 9.43
C VAL A 151 -22.52 9.97 10.35
N PRO A 152 -22.72 9.96 11.67
CA PRO A 152 -21.74 10.52 12.60
C PRO A 152 -20.51 9.60 12.71
N ILE A 153 -19.34 10.19 12.93
CA ILE A 153 -18.09 9.45 13.18
C ILE A 153 -17.33 10.03 14.37
N ARG A 154 -16.69 9.15 15.15
CA ARG A 154 -15.83 9.47 16.29
C ARG A 154 -14.47 8.78 16.15
N ASN A 155 -13.47 9.28 16.86
CA ASN A 155 -12.09 8.77 16.77
C ASN A 155 -11.95 7.27 17.14
N VAL A 156 -12.89 6.72 17.91
CA VAL A 156 -12.98 5.29 18.23
C VAL A 156 -13.39 4.44 17.03
N ASN A 157 -14.05 5.03 16.03
CA ASN A 157 -14.40 4.37 14.78
C ASN A 157 -13.16 4.33 13.88
N ARG A 158 -12.42 3.24 13.98
CA ARG A 158 -11.22 2.95 13.19
C ARG A 158 -11.59 2.20 11.92
N THR A 159 -10.73 2.27 10.91
CA THR A 159 -10.83 1.49 9.66
C THR A 159 -12.17 1.65 8.92
N VAL A 160 -12.85 2.78 9.09
CA VAL A 160 -14.20 2.98 8.55
C VAL A 160 -14.18 2.93 7.02
N GLY A 161 -15.08 2.12 6.46
CA GLY A 161 -15.19 1.84 5.02
C GLY A 161 -14.40 0.61 4.55
N THR A 162 -13.53 0.02 5.39
CA THR A 162 -12.69 -1.13 5.01
C THR A 162 -13.52 -2.40 4.80
N MET A 163 -14.46 -2.70 5.69
CA MET A 163 -15.30 -3.91 5.54
C MET A 163 -16.29 -3.73 4.40
N LEU A 164 -16.87 -2.52 4.26
CA LEU A 164 -17.69 -2.18 3.09
C LEU A 164 -16.91 -2.33 1.78
N SER A 165 -15.66 -1.88 1.75
CA SER A 165 -14.76 -2.10 0.62
C SER A 165 -14.55 -3.59 0.34
N GLY A 166 -14.36 -4.39 1.40
CA GLY A 166 -14.28 -5.85 1.30
C GLY A 166 -15.54 -6.47 0.69
N GLU A 167 -16.72 -5.98 1.04
CA GLU A 167 -18.00 -6.40 0.44
C GLU A 167 -18.07 -6.09 -1.07
N VAL A 168 -17.57 -4.91 -1.49
CA VAL A 168 -17.47 -4.55 -2.91
C VAL A 168 -16.45 -5.43 -3.62
N ALA A 169 -15.25 -5.58 -3.07
CA ALA A 169 -14.17 -6.37 -3.67
C ALA A 169 -14.54 -7.85 -3.82
N ARG A 170 -15.25 -8.44 -2.85
CA ARG A 170 -15.71 -9.84 -2.96
C ARG A 170 -16.74 -10.05 -4.07
N ARG A 171 -17.58 -9.05 -4.36
CA ARG A 171 -18.61 -9.13 -5.40
C ARG A 171 -18.09 -8.77 -6.80
N TYR A 172 -17.27 -7.72 -6.89
CA TYR A 172 -16.93 -7.07 -8.15
C TYR A 172 -15.42 -7.04 -8.46
N GLY A 173 -14.58 -7.59 -7.57
CA GLY A 173 -13.13 -7.56 -7.73
C GLY A 173 -12.57 -6.13 -7.75
N HIS A 174 -11.43 -5.95 -8.41
CA HIS A 174 -10.75 -4.64 -8.53
C HIS A 174 -11.55 -3.61 -9.34
N GLN A 175 -12.39 -4.07 -10.29
CA GLN A 175 -13.22 -3.16 -11.08
C GLN A 175 -14.19 -2.36 -10.20
N GLY A 176 -14.64 -2.95 -9.09
CA GLY A 176 -15.52 -2.30 -8.13
C GLY A 176 -16.89 -1.92 -8.71
N LEU A 177 -17.47 -0.88 -8.14
CA LEU A 177 -18.76 -0.31 -8.55
C LEU A 177 -18.56 0.86 -9.52
N PRO A 178 -19.61 1.29 -10.25
CA PRO A 178 -19.59 2.55 -10.98
C PRO A 178 -19.15 3.73 -10.09
N ASP A 179 -18.52 4.74 -10.68
CA ASP A 179 -18.03 5.90 -9.92
C ASP A 179 -19.14 6.55 -9.08
N ASP A 180 -18.81 6.85 -7.83
CA ASP A 180 -19.73 7.48 -6.86
C ASP A 180 -21.06 6.72 -6.70
N CYS A 181 -21.04 5.39 -6.81
CA CYS A 181 -22.20 4.53 -6.58
C CYS A 181 -22.59 4.50 -5.10
N ILE A 182 -21.62 4.46 -4.18
CA ILE A 182 -21.84 4.60 -2.75
C ILE A 182 -21.21 5.89 -2.28
N HIS A 183 -22.02 6.86 -1.89
CA HIS A 183 -21.54 8.13 -1.36
C HIS A 183 -21.90 8.26 0.13
N ILE A 184 -20.90 8.29 1.01
CA ILE A 184 -21.12 8.37 2.44
C ILE A 184 -20.51 9.67 2.96
N GLN A 185 -21.36 10.58 3.42
CA GLN A 185 -20.88 11.74 4.16
C GLN A 185 -20.75 11.37 5.65
N LEU A 186 -19.59 11.65 6.23
CA LEU A 186 -19.32 11.42 7.65
C LEU A 186 -19.07 12.75 8.35
N ASN A 187 -19.67 12.94 9.52
CA ASN A 187 -19.51 14.17 10.30
C ASN A 187 -18.81 13.86 11.63
N GLY A 188 -17.66 14.50 11.89
CA GLY A 188 -16.94 14.38 13.14
C GLY A 188 -15.44 14.12 12.98
N THR A 189 -14.87 13.28 13.83
CA THR A 189 -13.44 12.95 13.79
C THR A 189 -13.27 11.48 13.46
N ALA A 190 -12.62 11.15 12.35
CA ALA A 190 -12.38 9.76 11.99
C ALA A 190 -11.18 9.18 12.75
N GLY A 191 -11.31 7.93 13.19
CA GLY A 191 -10.21 7.19 13.79
C GLY A 191 -9.12 6.81 12.80
N GLN A 192 -8.15 6.07 13.30
CA GLN A 192 -7.02 5.54 12.54
C GLN A 192 -7.49 4.71 11.33
N SER A 193 -6.76 4.82 10.21
CA SER A 193 -7.02 4.05 8.98
C SER A 193 -8.39 4.29 8.35
N PHE A 194 -8.95 5.49 8.50
CA PHE A 194 -10.16 5.89 7.76
C PHE A 194 -9.98 5.66 6.25
N ALA A 195 -10.97 5.06 5.59
CA ALA A 195 -10.94 4.74 4.16
C ALA A 195 -9.79 3.81 3.73
N ALA A 196 -9.28 2.93 4.62
CA ALA A 196 -8.27 1.97 4.22
C ALA A 196 -8.81 0.97 3.20
N PHE A 197 -8.02 0.70 2.17
CA PHE A 197 -8.32 -0.22 1.06
C PHE A 197 -9.63 0.10 0.33
N LEU A 198 -10.07 1.36 0.32
CA LEU A 198 -11.36 1.75 -0.26
C LEU A 198 -11.44 1.42 -1.75
N ALA A 199 -12.42 0.61 -2.13
CA ALA A 199 -12.62 0.11 -3.48
C ALA A 199 -13.28 1.16 -4.40
N ALA A 200 -13.07 0.98 -5.70
CA ALA A 200 -13.70 1.78 -6.74
C ALA A 200 -15.24 1.83 -6.60
N GLY A 201 -15.79 3.02 -6.81
CA GLY A 201 -17.21 3.33 -6.70
C GLY A 201 -17.70 3.70 -5.29
N ILE A 202 -16.83 3.65 -4.26
CA ILE A 202 -17.12 4.20 -2.94
C ILE A 202 -16.47 5.58 -2.79
N THR A 203 -17.27 6.58 -2.40
CA THR A 203 -16.82 7.91 -1.98
C THR A 203 -17.09 8.09 -0.49
N LEU A 204 -16.05 8.39 0.29
CA LEU A 204 -16.19 8.80 1.69
C LEU A 204 -15.87 10.30 1.81
N ASP A 205 -16.88 11.13 2.12
CA ASP A 205 -16.77 12.58 2.34
C ASP A 205 -16.82 12.90 3.83
N LEU A 206 -15.67 13.16 4.44
CA LEU A 206 -15.54 13.49 5.85
C LEU A 206 -15.57 15.01 6.06
N VAL A 207 -16.62 15.47 6.71
CA VAL A 207 -16.74 16.83 7.24
C VAL A 207 -16.21 16.85 8.67
N GLY A 208 -14.97 17.32 8.81
CA GLY A 208 -14.23 17.34 10.06
C GLY A 208 -12.75 17.03 9.82
N GLN A 209 -12.19 16.08 10.59
CA GLN A 209 -10.77 15.74 10.57
C GLN A 209 -10.54 14.24 10.77
N ALA A 210 -9.39 13.72 10.37
CA ALA A 210 -9.04 12.31 10.53
C ALA A 210 -7.65 12.13 11.16
N ASN A 211 -7.46 10.99 11.82
CA ASN A 211 -6.17 10.59 12.39
C ASN A 211 -5.23 9.99 11.31
N ASP A 212 -4.24 9.19 11.70
CA ASP A 212 -3.25 8.65 10.77
C ASP A 212 -3.83 7.58 9.82
N TYR A 213 -3.08 7.29 8.75
CA TYR A 213 -3.33 6.23 7.78
C TYR A 213 -4.59 6.41 6.93
N VAL A 214 -5.07 7.64 6.75
CA VAL A 214 -6.20 7.92 5.85
C VAL A 214 -5.90 7.40 4.46
N GLY A 215 -6.82 6.61 3.88
CA GLY A 215 -6.63 6.03 2.55
C GLY A 215 -5.46 5.04 2.47
N LYS A 216 -5.03 4.43 3.58
CA LYS A 216 -4.00 3.37 3.56
C LYS A 216 -4.37 2.30 2.54
N GLY A 217 -3.48 2.05 1.59
CA GLY A 217 -3.69 1.08 0.51
C GLY A 217 -4.92 1.39 -0.33
N LEU A 218 -5.25 2.67 -0.59
CA LEU A 218 -6.38 3.06 -1.43
C LEU A 218 -6.40 2.27 -2.76
N SER A 219 -7.59 1.77 -3.12
CA SER A 219 -7.80 0.79 -4.19
C SER A 219 -8.91 1.23 -5.15
N GLY A 220 -8.88 2.49 -5.58
CA GLY A 220 -9.79 3.04 -6.58
C GLY A 220 -10.94 3.88 -6.03
N GLY A 221 -11.19 3.83 -4.71
CA GLY A 221 -12.20 4.68 -4.07
C GLY A 221 -11.81 6.16 -4.02
N ARG A 222 -12.75 7.00 -3.61
CA ARG A 222 -12.56 8.44 -3.42
C ARG A 222 -12.64 8.81 -1.94
N VAL A 223 -11.65 9.55 -1.45
CA VAL A 223 -11.60 10.05 -0.06
C VAL A 223 -11.58 11.56 -0.08
N ILE A 224 -12.51 12.19 0.63
CA ILE A 224 -12.58 13.64 0.76
C ILE A 224 -12.55 13.96 2.25
N VAL A 225 -11.69 14.89 2.67
CA VAL A 225 -11.69 15.42 4.04
C VAL A 225 -11.65 16.93 3.97
N ARG A 226 -12.65 17.57 4.57
CA ARG A 226 -12.83 19.02 4.56
C ARG A 226 -13.29 19.53 5.92
N PRO A 227 -12.92 20.75 6.31
CA PRO A 227 -13.31 21.31 7.59
C PRO A 227 -14.84 21.45 7.70
N THR A 228 -15.34 21.58 8.92
CA THR A 228 -16.75 21.93 9.14
C THR A 228 -17.00 23.36 8.68
N ASN A 229 -18.24 23.68 8.30
CA ASN A 229 -18.61 25.05 7.92
C ASN A 229 -18.44 26.07 9.06
N GLU A 230 -18.33 25.60 10.30
CA GLU A 230 -18.14 26.41 11.50
C GLU A 230 -16.65 26.78 11.71
N PHE A 231 -15.72 26.07 11.08
CA PHE A 231 -14.29 26.33 11.19
C PHE A 231 -13.94 27.71 10.59
N GLN A 232 -13.31 28.56 11.40
CA GLN A 232 -12.96 29.93 11.02
C GLN A 232 -11.47 30.11 10.67
N GLY A 233 -10.66 29.05 10.80
CA GLY A 233 -9.23 29.11 10.50
C GLY A 233 -8.91 28.97 9.01
N ALA A 234 -7.65 29.21 8.65
CA ALA A 234 -7.14 28.93 7.31
C ALA A 234 -6.81 27.43 7.19
N SER A 235 -7.45 26.74 6.25
CA SER A 235 -7.26 25.29 6.07
C SER A 235 -5.80 24.90 5.81
N HIS A 236 -5.09 25.67 4.97
CA HIS A 236 -3.67 25.43 4.65
C HIS A 236 -2.68 25.69 5.80
N GLU A 237 -3.13 26.23 6.93
CA GLU A 237 -2.31 26.42 8.13
C GLU A 237 -2.65 25.40 9.24
N ASN A 238 -3.62 24.51 9.01
CA ASN A 238 -4.17 23.63 10.04
C ASN A 238 -4.17 22.16 9.60
N MET A 239 -3.79 21.27 10.51
CA MET A 239 -3.82 19.83 10.24
C MET A 239 -5.25 19.32 10.11
N ILE A 240 -5.51 18.53 9.07
CA ILE A 240 -6.81 17.90 8.83
C ILE A 240 -6.74 16.36 8.77
N VAL A 241 -5.56 15.83 8.42
CA VAL A 241 -5.27 14.39 8.42
C VAL A 241 -3.91 14.13 9.07
N GLY A 242 -3.77 12.97 9.72
CA GLY A 242 -2.54 12.59 10.41
C GLY A 242 -1.41 12.14 9.50
N ASN A 243 -0.59 11.21 10.00
CA ASN A 243 0.61 10.71 9.35
C ASN A 243 0.33 9.54 8.39
N THR A 244 1.29 9.26 7.52
CA THR A 244 1.32 8.02 6.70
C THR A 244 0.04 7.82 5.87
N VAL A 245 -0.52 8.95 5.42
CA VAL A 245 -1.72 9.03 4.57
C VAL A 245 -1.38 8.44 3.20
N LEU A 246 -2.32 7.68 2.62
CA LEU A 246 -2.16 6.97 1.34
C LEU A 246 -1.01 5.96 1.32
N TYR A 247 -0.67 5.38 2.47
CA TYR A 247 0.41 4.40 2.55
C TYR A 247 0.20 3.24 1.58
N GLY A 248 1.08 3.11 0.58
CA GLY A 248 1.03 2.01 -0.37
C GLY A 248 -0.20 2.04 -1.30
N ALA A 249 -0.85 3.19 -1.45
CA ALA A 249 -2.02 3.34 -2.31
C ALA A 249 -1.70 2.92 -3.76
N VAL A 250 -2.62 2.23 -4.42
CA VAL A 250 -2.43 1.68 -5.77
C VAL A 250 -3.27 2.44 -6.80
N GLU A 251 -4.46 2.88 -6.42
CA GLU A 251 -5.38 3.61 -7.29
C GLU A 251 -6.37 4.42 -6.44
N GLY A 252 -7.07 5.38 -7.05
CA GLY A 252 -8.10 6.18 -6.39
C GLY A 252 -7.73 7.64 -6.28
N GLU A 253 -8.65 8.43 -5.71
CA GLU A 253 -8.50 9.87 -5.57
C GLU A 253 -8.67 10.31 -4.11
N ALA A 254 -7.85 11.25 -3.66
CA ALA A 254 -7.94 11.80 -2.31
C ALA A 254 -7.82 13.34 -2.30
N PHE A 255 -8.72 14.01 -1.60
CA PHE A 255 -8.79 15.48 -1.54
C PHE A 255 -8.87 15.93 -0.09
N PHE A 256 -7.85 16.65 0.37
CA PHE A 256 -7.68 17.06 1.76
C PHE A 256 -7.59 18.59 1.85
N SER A 257 -8.66 19.24 2.31
CA SER A 257 -8.69 20.69 2.50
C SER A 257 -8.03 21.07 3.82
N GLY A 258 -6.72 20.86 3.88
CA GLY A 258 -5.86 21.23 5.00
C GLY A 258 -4.51 20.51 4.93
N VAL A 259 -3.76 20.60 6.03
CA VAL A 259 -2.39 20.07 6.13
C VAL A 259 -2.41 18.59 6.54
N ALA A 260 -1.61 17.76 5.86
CA ALA A 260 -1.33 16.39 6.28
C ALA A 260 -0.11 16.35 7.22
N GLY A 261 -0.06 15.34 8.08
CA GLY A 261 1.11 15.05 8.90
C GLY A 261 2.33 14.56 8.10
N GLU A 262 3.22 13.86 8.77
CA GLU A 262 4.43 13.29 8.18
C GLU A 262 4.13 12.13 7.24
N ARG A 263 5.05 11.86 6.31
CA ARG A 263 4.99 10.72 5.38
C ARG A 263 3.71 10.66 4.54
N PHE A 264 3.20 11.83 4.16
CA PHE A 264 2.08 11.91 3.21
C PHE A 264 2.44 11.20 1.89
N ALA A 265 1.54 10.36 1.39
CA ALA A 265 1.71 9.59 0.16
C ALA A 265 2.95 8.67 0.16
N VAL A 266 3.39 8.20 1.32
CA VAL A 266 4.51 7.25 1.42
C VAL A 266 4.20 5.95 0.69
N ARG A 267 5.11 5.50 -0.17
CA ARG A 267 4.92 4.34 -1.05
C ARG A 267 3.67 4.40 -1.95
N ASN A 268 3.12 5.59 -2.22
CA ASN A 268 2.05 5.74 -3.20
C ASN A 268 2.53 5.18 -4.55
N SER A 269 1.73 4.30 -5.15
CA SER A 269 2.05 3.53 -6.33
C SER A 269 1.04 3.75 -7.46
N GLY A 270 0.06 4.65 -7.28
CA GLY A 270 -0.86 5.02 -8.36
C GLY A 270 -2.06 5.90 -7.99
N ALA A 271 -2.29 6.18 -6.71
CA ALA A 271 -3.36 7.09 -6.31
C ALA A 271 -3.04 8.56 -6.66
N SER A 272 -4.10 9.33 -6.89
CA SER A 272 -4.02 10.77 -7.13
C SER A 272 -4.49 11.54 -5.91
N ALA A 273 -3.75 12.56 -5.48
CA ALA A 273 -4.09 13.28 -4.25
C ALA A 273 -3.86 14.78 -4.34
N VAL A 274 -4.71 15.55 -3.67
CA VAL A 274 -4.53 16.99 -3.45
C VAL A 274 -4.57 17.28 -1.95
N VAL A 275 -3.59 18.01 -1.45
CA VAL A 275 -3.47 18.42 -0.04
C VAL A 275 -2.98 19.86 0.03
N GLU A 276 -3.31 20.59 1.10
CA GLU A 276 -2.96 22.01 1.24
C GLU A 276 -1.66 22.26 2.03
N GLY A 277 -0.96 21.19 2.38
CA GLY A 277 0.35 21.20 3.02
C GLY A 277 0.71 19.81 3.53
N THR A 278 1.98 19.56 3.82
CA THR A 278 2.42 18.28 4.37
C THR A 278 3.60 18.45 5.31
N GLY A 279 3.69 17.60 6.33
CA GLY A 279 4.88 17.48 7.17
C GLY A 279 6.09 16.87 6.45
N ASP A 280 7.08 16.46 7.23
CA ASP A 280 8.34 15.85 6.74
C ASP A 280 8.06 14.56 5.94
N HIS A 281 8.95 14.24 5.01
CA HIS A 281 8.95 12.98 4.25
C HIS A 281 7.74 12.78 3.32
N GLY A 282 7.14 13.86 2.82
CA GLY A 282 6.11 13.79 1.77
C GLY A 282 6.61 13.05 0.52
N CYS A 283 5.78 12.20 -0.06
CA CYS A 283 6.07 11.35 -1.23
C CYS A 283 7.28 10.40 -1.07
N GLU A 284 7.68 10.06 0.16
CA GLU A 284 8.76 9.11 0.43
C GLU A 284 8.46 7.75 -0.24
N TYR A 285 9.43 7.19 -0.97
CA TYR A 285 9.30 5.91 -1.71
C TYR A 285 8.11 5.84 -2.69
N MET A 286 7.56 6.96 -3.15
CA MET A 286 6.49 6.96 -4.15
C MET A 286 6.99 6.36 -5.47
N THR A 287 6.21 5.45 -6.05
CA THR A 287 6.52 4.68 -7.27
C THR A 287 5.51 4.91 -8.40
N GLY A 288 4.43 5.63 -8.14
CA GLY A 288 3.39 5.95 -9.12
C GLY A 288 2.33 6.89 -8.55
N GLY A 289 1.47 7.40 -9.43
CA GLY A 289 0.39 8.33 -9.08
C GLY A 289 0.73 9.80 -9.30
N THR A 290 -0.18 10.67 -8.86
CA THR A 290 -0.08 12.13 -9.03
C THR A 290 -0.37 12.81 -7.69
N VAL A 291 0.57 13.58 -7.16
CA VAL A 291 0.37 14.30 -5.89
C VAL A 291 0.41 15.80 -6.14
N VAL A 292 -0.55 16.54 -5.60
CA VAL A 292 -0.57 18.01 -5.65
C VAL A 292 -0.55 18.53 -4.22
N VAL A 293 0.42 19.40 -3.92
CA VAL A 293 0.54 20.09 -2.62
C VAL A 293 0.34 21.58 -2.86
N LEU A 294 -0.70 22.15 -2.26
CA LEU A 294 -1.12 23.56 -2.44
C LEU A 294 -0.57 24.49 -1.34
N GLY A 295 0.44 24.06 -0.61
CA GLY A 295 1.07 24.84 0.46
C GLY A 295 2.42 24.27 0.89
N GLU A 296 2.83 24.56 2.11
CA GLU A 296 4.16 24.24 2.59
C GLU A 296 4.42 22.72 2.70
N THR A 297 5.67 22.34 2.50
CA THR A 297 6.16 20.97 2.71
C THR A 297 7.23 20.94 3.80
N GLY A 298 7.22 19.89 4.61
CA GLY A 298 8.34 19.55 5.47
C GLY A 298 9.57 19.07 4.70
N ARG A 299 10.61 18.70 5.45
CA ARG A 299 11.94 18.32 4.96
C ARG A 299 11.93 16.95 4.30
N ASN A 300 12.98 16.69 3.52
CA ASN A 300 13.28 15.39 2.91
C ASN A 300 12.11 14.87 2.04
N PHE A 301 11.41 15.79 1.37
CA PHE A 301 10.35 15.47 0.42
C PHE A 301 10.91 14.67 -0.76
N ALA A 302 10.16 13.68 -1.26
CA ALA A 302 10.51 12.79 -2.37
C ALA A 302 11.74 11.88 -2.15
N ALA A 303 12.17 11.66 -0.90
CA ALA A 303 13.24 10.71 -0.62
C ALA A 303 12.88 9.29 -1.10
N GLY A 304 13.73 8.69 -1.93
CA GLY A 304 13.47 7.36 -2.51
C GLY A 304 12.33 7.32 -3.53
N MET A 305 11.79 8.48 -3.96
CA MET A 305 10.74 8.55 -4.97
C MET A 305 11.31 8.12 -6.33
N SER A 306 10.76 7.03 -6.87
CA SER A 306 11.23 6.41 -8.13
C SER A 306 10.19 6.46 -9.24
N GLY A 307 8.95 6.84 -8.96
CA GLY A 307 7.88 6.96 -9.95
C GLY A 307 6.71 7.84 -9.56
N GLY A 308 5.90 8.22 -10.56
CA GLY A 308 4.85 9.23 -10.43
C GLY A 308 5.36 10.66 -10.57
N VAL A 309 4.46 11.63 -10.39
CA VAL A 309 4.78 13.08 -10.40
C VAL A 309 4.14 13.75 -9.19
N ALA A 310 4.87 14.68 -8.57
CA ALA A 310 4.30 15.62 -7.62
C ALA A 310 4.38 17.06 -8.15
N TYR A 311 3.34 17.84 -7.89
CA TYR A 311 3.30 19.28 -8.15
C TYR A 311 3.20 20.00 -6.80
N VAL A 312 4.09 20.94 -6.54
CA VAL A 312 4.15 21.66 -5.27
C VAL A 312 4.02 23.15 -5.53
N TRP A 313 3.10 23.79 -4.83
CA TRP A 313 2.94 25.23 -4.83
C TRP A 313 4.04 25.88 -3.98
N ASP A 314 4.97 26.59 -4.61
CA ASP A 314 6.16 27.17 -3.96
C ASP A 314 6.34 28.65 -4.35
N PRO A 315 5.43 29.55 -3.91
CA PRO A 315 5.52 30.96 -4.27
C PRO A 315 6.74 31.67 -3.67
N GLN A 316 7.33 31.15 -2.60
CA GLN A 316 8.52 31.72 -1.95
C GLN A 316 9.85 31.13 -2.42
N GLY A 317 9.84 30.08 -3.24
CA GLY A 317 11.08 29.46 -3.73
C GLY A 317 11.85 28.66 -2.67
N LEU A 318 11.17 28.15 -1.65
CA LEU A 318 11.78 27.44 -0.51
C LEU A 318 11.77 25.92 -0.70
N PHE A 319 10.92 25.40 -1.57
CA PHE A 319 10.67 23.96 -1.70
C PHE A 319 11.92 23.14 -2.03
N GLU A 320 12.79 23.64 -2.90
CA GLU A 320 13.97 22.89 -3.34
C GLU A 320 14.91 22.54 -2.18
N ALA A 321 15.04 23.41 -1.17
CA ALA A 321 15.83 23.16 0.04
C ALA A 321 15.21 22.07 0.95
N HIS A 322 13.91 21.82 0.82
CA HIS A 322 13.19 20.78 1.55
C HIS A 322 13.10 19.47 0.76
N CYS A 323 13.50 19.45 -0.52
CA CYS A 323 13.41 18.30 -1.39
C CYS A 323 14.70 17.47 -1.40
N ASN A 324 14.56 16.14 -1.35
CA ASN A 324 15.67 15.21 -1.51
C ASN A 324 15.92 14.93 -3.00
N LEU A 325 16.95 15.56 -3.56
CA LEU A 325 17.26 15.50 -5.00
C LEU A 325 18.04 14.25 -5.44
N SER A 326 18.21 13.24 -4.57
CA SER A 326 19.03 12.05 -4.90
C SER A 326 18.48 11.22 -6.07
N MET A 327 17.16 11.22 -6.27
CA MET A 327 16.48 10.43 -7.31
C MET A 327 15.51 11.25 -8.18
N VAL A 328 15.33 12.53 -7.89
CA VAL A 328 14.32 13.39 -8.53
C VAL A 328 14.92 14.71 -9.00
N ALA A 329 14.37 15.23 -10.10
CA ALA A 329 14.56 16.61 -10.52
C ALA A 329 13.40 17.47 -10.03
N VAL A 330 13.69 18.72 -9.65
CA VAL A 330 12.70 19.77 -9.45
C VAL A 330 12.75 20.69 -10.66
N GLU A 331 11.64 20.81 -11.37
CA GLU A 331 11.53 21.58 -12.62
C GLU A 331 10.43 22.64 -12.51
N PRO A 332 10.57 23.80 -13.18
CA PRO A 332 9.47 24.76 -13.27
C PRO A 332 8.30 24.16 -14.06
N LEU A 333 7.08 24.52 -13.66
CA LEU A 333 5.88 24.14 -14.40
C LEU A 333 5.76 24.98 -15.69
N ARG A 334 5.93 24.34 -16.85
CA ARG A 334 5.76 24.97 -18.17
C ARG A 334 4.30 25.15 -18.53
N SER A 335 3.99 26.14 -19.35
CA SER A 335 2.67 26.24 -19.96
C SER A 335 2.47 25.10 -20.94
N THR A 336 1.23 24.83 -21.29
CA THR A 336 0.87 23.82 -22.29
C THR A 336 1.60 24.08 -23.61
N ALA A 337 1.65 25.34 -24.06
CA ALA A 337 2.34 25.72 -25.28
C ALA A 337 3.86 25.47 -25.20
N GLU A 338 4.50 25.87 -24.10
CA GLU A 338 5.94 25.66 -23.89
C GLU A 338 6.29 24.17 -23.74
N GLN A 339 5.46 23.39 -23.03
CA GLN A 339 5.67 21.97 -22.88
C GLN A 339 5.55 21.24 -24.22
N ILE A 340 4.57 21.59 -25.04
CA ILE A 340 4.43 21.05 -26.41
C ILE A 340 5.64 21.39 -27.27
N ALA A 341 6.18 22.61 -27.15
CA ALA A 341 7.32 23.05 -27.94
C ALA A 341 8.66 22.41 -27.50
N HIS A 342 8.81 22.05 -26.22
CA HIS A 342 10.12 21.71 -25.64
C HIS A 342 10.22 20.30 -25.04
N VAL A 343 9.11 19.58 -24.85
CA VAL A 343 9.10 18.27 -24.21
C VAL A 343 8.40 17.26 -25.10
N GLU A 344 9.10 16.18 -25.45
CA GLU A 344 8.50 15.10 -26.24
C GLU A 344 7.26 14.52 -25.54
N PRO A 345 6.14 14.31 -26.26
CA PRO A 345 4.91 13.73 -25.69
C PRO A 345 5.10 12.37 -24.99
N ALA A 346 6.14 11.64 -25.39
CA ALA A 346 6.55 10.39 -24.78
C ALA A 346 6.94 10.50 -23.29
N LEU A 347 7.40 11.67 -22.88
CA LEU A 347 7.87 11.96 -21.53
C LEU A 347 6.78 12.61 -20.67
N TRP A 348 5.59 12.82 -21.23
CA TRP A 348 4.48 13.42 -20.49
C TRP A 348 3.89 12.42 -19.51
N HIS A 349 3.72 12.87 -18.27
CA HIS A 349 3.06 12.08 -17.26
C HIS A 349 1.61 11.84 -17.71
N ARG A 350 1.13 10.58 -17.61
CA ARG A 350 -0.23 10.19 -18.04
C ARG A 350 -0.57 10.56 -19.49
N ALA A 351 0.45 10.76 -20.34
CA ALA A 351 0.29 11.22 -21.73
C ALA A 351 -0.47 12.55 -21.86
N GLU A 352 -0.41 13.42 -20.85
CA GLU A 352 -1.09 14.72 -20.83
C GLU A 352 -0.16 15.83 -20.34
N CYS A 353 -0.40 17.07 -20.75
CA CYS A 353 0.41 18.22 -20.35
C CYS A 353 0.28 18.46 -18.84
N ASP A 354 1.39 18.81 -18.19
CA ASP A 354 1.46 18.95 -16.73
C ASP A 354 0.50 20.03 -16.22
N GLU A 355 0.37 21.14 -16.95
CA GLU A 355 -0.57 22.21 -16.63
C GLU A 355 -2.03 21.73 -16.61
N ILE A 356 -2.44 20.91 -17.58
CA ILE A 356 -3.81 20.39 -17.69
C ILE A 356 -4.09 19.44 -16.52
N ILE A 357 -3.17 18.51 -16.25
CA ILE A 357 -3.26 17.56 -15.13
C ILE A 357 -3.43 18.34 -13.81
N LEU A 358 -2.53 19.28 -13.56
CA LEU A 358 -2.53 20.06 -12.33
C LEU A 358 -3.83 20.84 -12.17
N LYS A 359 -4.25 21.57 -13.20
CA LYS A 359 -5.47 22.38 -13.17
C LYS A 359 -6.71 21.52 -12.91
N GLN A 360 -6.83 20.36 -13.56
CA GLN A 360 -7.93 19.42 -13.32
C GLN A 360 -7.98 18.95 -11.86
N TYR A 361 -6.84 18.63 -11.25
CA TYR A 361 -6.82 18.20 -9.85
C TYR A 361 -7.17 19.32 -8.88
N ILE A 362 -6.74 20.56 -9.15
CA ILE A 362 -7.12 21.72 -8.34
C ILE A 362 -8.63 22.03 -8.50
N GLU A 363 -9.18 21.92 -9.70
CA GLU A 363 -10.62 22.06 -9.96
C GLU A 363 -11.43 20.98 -9.25
N LYS A 364 -10.98 19.72 -9.27
CA LYS A 364 -11.60 18.63 -8.49
C LYS A 364 -11.50 18.90 -6.99
N HIS A 365 -10.35 19.36 -6.51
CA HIS A 365 -10.15 19.72 -5.10
C HIS A 365 -11.14 20.81 -4.68
N LEU A 366 -11.27 21.88 -5.46
CA LEU A 366 -12.27 22.93 -5.22
C LEU A 366 -13.69 22.37 -5.22
N ARG A 367 -14.04 21.54 -6.21
CA ARG A 367 -15.37 20.93 -6.33
C ARG A 367 -15.74 20.07 -5.13
N TYR A 368 -14.82 19.24 -4.66
CA TYR A 368 -15.10 18.28 -3.61
C TYR A 368 -14.97 18.85 -2.20
N THR A 369 -14.08 19.83 -2.00
CA THR A 369 -13.79 20.34 -0.67
C THR A 369 -14.31 21.74 -0.40
N GLY A 370 -14.61 22.52 -1.45
CA GLY A 370 -14.90 23.94 -1.32
C GLY A 370 -13.67 24.81 -0.98
N SER A 371 -12.46 24.26 -1.08
CA SER A 371 -11.19 24.89 -0.71
C SER A 371 -11.05 26.32 -1.24
N GLU A 372 -10.85 27.25 -0.30
CA GLU A 372 -10.59 28.66 -0.63
C GLU A 372 -9.22 28.83 -1.29
N VAL A 373 -8.23 28.03 -0.90
CA VAL A 373 -6.90 28.03 -1.53
C VAL A 373 -7.02 27.66 -3.01
N ALA A 374 -7.71 26.56 -3.33
CA ALA A 374 -7.92 26.17 -4.71
C ALA A 374 -8.66 27.25 -5.51
N ARG A 375 -9.68 27.88 -4.91
CA ARG A 375 -10.42 29.00 -5.53
C ARG A 375 -9.49 30.15 -5.89
N GLN A 376 -8.63 30.58 -4.96
CA GLN A 376 -7.69 31.68 -5.17
C GLN A 376 -6.65 31.35 -6.24
N LEU A 377 -6.09 30.14 -6.21
CA LEU A 377 -5.11 29.68 -7.19
C LEU A 377 -5.70 29.68 -8.61
N LEU A 378 -6.94 29.21 -8.77
CA LEU A 378 -7.64 29.16 -10.05
C LEU A 378 -8.08 30.54 -10.56
N ALA A 379 -8.37 31.49 -9.67
CA ALA A 379 -8.85 32.82 -10.04
C ALA A 379 -7.85 33.63 -10.90
N ASN A 380 -6.54 33.40 -10.71
CA ASN A 380 -5.48 34.00 -11.53
C ASN A 380 -4.48 32.95 -12.00
N TRP A 381 -5.00 31.91 -12.67
CA TRP A 381 -4.23 30.72 -13.05
C TRP A 381 -2.93 31.03 -13.79
N GLU A 382 -2.95 31.94 -14.77
CA GLU A 382 -1.75 32.24 -15.58
C GLU A 382 -0.56 32.67 -14.73
N LYS A 383 -0.79 33.55 -13.75
CA LYS A 383 0.24 34.00 -12.81
C LYS A 383 0.55 32.93 -11.77
N THR A 384 -0.48 32.32 -11.21
CA THR A 384 -0.32 31.30 -10.16
C THR A 384 0.45 30.09 -10.69
N ARG A 385 0.29 29.68 -11.94
CA ARG A 385 1.00 28.54 -12.52
C ARG A 385 2.53 28.65 -12.37
N GLU A 386 3.09 29.85 -12.44
CA GLU A 386 4.54 30.08 -12.45
C GLU A 386 5.25 29.71 -11.14
N GLY A 387 4.56 29.75 -10.00
CA GLY A 387 5.15 29.34 -8.71
C GLY A 387 5.01 27.84 -8.43
N PHE A 388 4.42 27.05 -9.32
CA PHE A 388 4.41 25.60 -9.16
C PHE A 388 5.73 24.97 -9.59
N LYS A 389 6.17 23.99 -8.80
CA LYS A 389 7.30 23.12 -9.10
C LYS A 389 6.81 21.72 -9.42
N LYS A 390 7.41 21.10 -10.43
CA LYS A 390 7.23 19.70 -10.79
C LYS A 390 8.37 18.87 -10.21
N VAL A 391 8.05 17.87 -9.41
CA VAL A 391 8.99 16.85 -8.93
C VAL A 391 8.88 15.64 -9.84
N PHE A 392 9.99 15.30 -10.51
CA PHE A 392 10.02 14.26 -11.52
C PHE A 392 11.20 13.30 -11.29
N PRO A 393 10.94 12.03 -10.91
CA PRO A 393 11.98 11.02 -10.75
C PRO A 393 12.75 10.71 -12.03
N HIS A 394 14.07 10.60 -11.93
CA HIS A 394 14.96 10.30 -13.06
C HIS A 394 14.66 8.94 -13.69
N GLU A 395 14.46 7.92 -12.85
CA GLU A 395 14.18 6.56 -13.30
C GLU A 395 12.82 6.47 -14.00
N TYR A 396 11.81 7.21 -13.52
CA TYR A 396 10.51 7.28 -14.17
C TYR A 396 10.58 7.95 -15.54
N ARG A 397 11.32 9.06 -15.65
CA ARG A 397 11.56 9.71 -16.94
C ARG A 397 12.23 8.76 -17.92
N ARG A 398 13.24 8.01 -17.47
CA ARG A 398 13.92 6.99 -18.29
C ARG A 398 12.93 5.91 -18.74
N ALA A 399 12.14 5.37 -17.81
CA ALA A 399 11.15 4.33 -18.10
C ALA A 399 10.10 4.79 -19.14
N LEU A 400 9.59 6.04 -19.03
CA LEU A 400 8.67 6.60 -20.03
C LEU A 400 9.30 6.65 -21.43
N GLY A 401 10.56 7.08 -21.53
CA GLY A 401 11.30 7.08 -22.79
C GLY A 401 11.49 5.69 -23.38
N GLU A 402 11.89 4.71 -22.56
CA GLU A 402 12.08 3.31 -22.96
C GLU A 402 10.76 2.67 -23.43
N MET A 403 9.67 2.86 -22.68
CA MET A 403 8.34 2.34 -23.03
C MET A 403 7.85 2.88 -24.38
N HIS A 404 8.09 4.16 -24.66
CA HIS A 404 7.74 4.76 -25.95
C HIS A 404 8.55 4.17 -27.11
N GLN A 405 9.86 3.97 -26.92
CA GLN A 405 10.71 3.34 -27.93
C GLN A 405 10.28 1.91 -28.23
N GLN A 406 9.94 1.12 -27.20
CA GLN A 406 9.41 -0.24 -27.36
C GLN A 406 8.06 -0.26 -28.09
N SER A 407 7.16 0.66 -27.76
CA SER A 407 5.87 0.81 -28.44
C SER A 407 6.06 1.13 -29.94
N LYS A 408 6.95 2.08 -30.27
CA LYS A 408 7.31 2.39 -31.67
C LYS A 408 7.87 1.18 -32.41
N ALA A 409 8.79 0.43 -31.80
CA ALA A 409 9.37 -0.78 -32.39
C ALA A 409 8.30 -1.85 -32.65
N SER A 410 7.37 -2.06 -31.70
CA SER A 410 6.27 -3.02 -31.85
C SER A 410 5.31 -2.65 -32.98
N ARG A 411 4.99 -1.36 -33.14
CA ARG A 411 4.14 -0.84 -34.22
C ARG A 411 4.82 -0.99 -35.58
N ALA A 412 6.11 -0.69 -35.67
CA ALA A 412 6.89 -0.87 -36.89
C ALA A 412 7.04 -2.35 -37.30
N ALA A 413 7.13 -3.26 -36.33
CA ALA A 413 7.14 -4.70 -36.59
C ALA A 413 5.77 -5.19 -37.09
N LYS A 414 4.66 -4.70 -36.52
CA LYS A 414 3.30 -5.03 -36.97
C LYS A 414 3.01 -4.48 -38.36
N SER A 415 3.43 -3.26 -38.69
CA SER A 415 3.23 -2.70 -40.04
C SER A 415 4.01 -3.46 -41.12
N LYS A 416 5.22 -3.96 -40.79
CA LYS A 416 6.01 -4.84 -41.67
C LYS A 416 5.47 -6.27 -41.80
N ALA A 417 4.60 -6.71 -40.90
CA ALA A 417 3.98 -8.04 -40.98
C ALA A 417 2.62 -8.02 -41.70
N VAL A 418 2.04 -6.83 -41.89
CA VAL A 418 0.76 -6.62 -42.59
C VAL A 418 0.99 -6.18 -44.05
N ALA A 419 2.16 -5.62 -44.36
CA ALA A 419 2.66 -5.41 -45.72
C ALA A 419 3.42 -6.66 -46.18
#